data_AF-A0A1G6RER6-F1
#
_entry.id   AF-A0A1G6RER6-F1
#
_cell.length_a   1.000
_cell.length_b   1.000
_cell.length_c   1.000
_cell.angle_alpha   90.00
_cell.angle_beta   90.00
_cell.angle_gamma   90.00
#
_symmetry.space_group_name_H-M   'P 1'
#
loop_
_entity.id
_entity.type
_entity.pdbx_description
1 polymer ?
#
loop_
_entity_poly.entity_id
_entity_poly.type
_entity_poly.pdbx_seq_one_letter_code
_entity_poly.pdbx_strand_id
1 'polypeptide(L)'
;MQIREFRYLVSKPQATLPVAGTVYNVDCDLGKDGIIGIKTGSMPQSGGDFVFASNQYLKWKHILILGALLGEYGERPLMDALKSTIKIINQVKNNIHLSQLFKKDQKIGYVKFEWLKPIPLITGSSFYTITWPGINYNIKFEKNPIMLPIKKGSIIGYIDVYNKFFTKKIPVRIAGMVKKPTLIERLKSILRI
;
A
#
# COMPACT_ATOMS: atom_id res chain seq x y z
N MET A 1 -9.40 -13.89 1.59
CA MET A 1 -10.68 -14.58 1.89
C MET A 1 -11.69 -13.54 2.40
N GLN A 2 -12.81 -13.30 1.69
CA GLN A 2 -13.76 -12.21 2.00
C GLN A 2 -14.73 -12.54 3.15
N ILE A 3 -15.18 -13.79 3.24
CA ILE A 3 -16.13 -14.26 4.26
C ILE A 3 -15.42 -14.37 5.63
N ARG A 4 -15.99 -13.75 6.66
CA ARG A 4 -15.39 -13.67 8.01
C ARG A 4 -15.37 -15.03 8.69
N GLU A 5 -16.45 -15.78 8.53
CA GLU A 5 -16.69 -17.09 9.12
C GLU A 5 -15.65 -18.08 8.61
N PHE A 6 -15.35 -18.05 7.30
CA PHE A 6 -14.29 -18.89 6.73
C PHE A 6 -12.91 -18.53 7.27
N ARG A 7 -12.59 -17.23 7.43
CA ARG A 7 -11.33 -16.81 8.06
C ARG A 7 -11.22 -17.35 9.49
N TYR A 8 -12.31 -17.28 10.25
CA TYR A 8 -12.37 -17.81 11.60
C TYR A 8 -12.14 -19.33 11.62
N LEU A 9 -12.82 -20.08 10.74
CA LEU A 9 -12.70 -21.54 10.69
C LEU A 9 -11.28 -22.01 10.38
N VAL A 10 -10.62 -21.41 9.39
CA VAL A 10 -9.26 -21.83 9.00
C VAL A 10 -8.19 -21.43 10.00
N SER A 11 -8.47 -20.45 10.87
CA SER A 11 -7.59 -20.03 11.96
C SER A 11 -7.69 -20.88 13.22
N LYS A 12 -8.62 -21.84 13.29
CA LYS A 12 -8.77 -22.67 14.48
C LYS A 12 -7.62 -23.65 14.61
N PRO A 13 -6.98 -23.76 15.80
CA PRO A 13 -5.97 -24.77 16.05
C PRO A 13 -6.56 -26.19 16.19
N GLN A 14 -7.86 -26.29 16.48
CA GLN A 14 -8.59 -27.54 16.61
C GLN A 14 -10.10 -27.35 16.44
N ALA A 15 -10.82 -28.45 16.25
CA ALA A 15 -12.29 -28.51 16.28
C ALA A 15 -12.74 -29.75 17.05
N THR A 16 -13.94 -29.72 17.62
CA THR A 16 -14.58 -30.90 18.24
C THR A 16 -15.67 -31.40 17.32
N LEU A 17 -15.59 -32.67 16.93
CA LEU A 17 -16.53 -33.34 16.03
C LEU A 17 -17.38 -34.35 16.81
N PRO A 18 -18.65 -34.56 16.43
CA PRO A 18 -19.58 -35.42 17.19
C PRO A 18 -19.10 -36.85 17.44
N VAL A 19 -18.32 -37.42 16.51
CA VAL A 19 -17.83 -38.81 16.60
C VAL A 19 -16.32 -38.87 16.85
N ALA A 20 -15.54 -38.04 16.14
CA ALA A 20 -14.08 -38.07 16.20
C ALA A 20 -13.48 -37.32 17.39
N GLY A 21 -14.30 -36.67 18.23
CA GLY A 21 -13.81 -35.87 19.35
C GLY A 21 -12.99 -34.67 18.87
N THR A 22 -11.97 -34.30 19.63
CA THR A 22 -11.07 -33.18 19.28
C THR A 22 -10.12 -33.58 18.16
N VAL A 23 -10.20 -32.87 17.03
CA VAL A 23 -9.27 -32.97 15.91
C VAL A 23 -8.42 -31.71 15.83
N TYR A 24 -7.11 -31.88 15.69
CA TYR A 24 -6.15 -30.78 15.59
C TYR A 24 -5.97 -30.34 14.14
N ASN A 25 -5.67 -29.06 13.95
CA ASN A 25 -5.31 -28.53 12.65
C ASN A 25 -3.97 -29.15 12.22
N VAL A 26 -3.93 -29.63 10.98
CA VAL A 26 -2.73 -30.21 10.38
C VAL A 26 -1.68 -29.13 10.06
N ASP A 27 -2.12 -27.89 9.86
CA ASP A 27 -1.22 -26.73 9.80
C ASP A 27 -0.60 -26.49 11.19
N CYS A 28 0.56 -27.12 11.42
CA CYS A 28 1.32 -26.98 12.65
C CYS A 28 2.05 -25.63 12.75
N ASP A 29 1.96 -24.79 11.72
CA ASP A 29 2.54 -23.45 11.68
C ASP A 29 1.52 -22.35 11.96
N LEU A 30 0.26 -22.68 12.26
CA LEU A 30 -0.68 -21.71 12.81
C LEU A 30 -0.07 -20.93 13.99
N GLY A 31 -0.12 -19.60 13.90
CA GLY A 31 0.48 -18.68 14.87
C GLY A 31 1.98 -18.45 14.69
N LYS A 32 2.69 -19.25 13.88
CA LYS A 32 4.11 -19.03 13.58
C LYS A 32 4.25 -18.07 12.42
N ASP A 33 5.18 -17.12 12.56
CA ASP A 33 5.47 -16.09 11.55
C ASP A 33 4.20 -15.42 10.97
N GLY A 34 3.23 -15.16 11.86
CA GLY A 34 1.96 -14.51 11.51
C GLY A 34 0.96 -15.37 10.74
N ILE A 35 1.23 -16.66 10.51
CA ILE A 35 0.32 -17.58 9.81
C ILE A 35 -0.99 -17.72 10.57
N ILE A 36 -2.11 -17.55 9.87
CA ILE A 36 -3.48 -17.58 10.40
C ILE A 36 -4.39 -18.55 9.61
N GLY A 37 -3.79 -19.44 8.80
CA GLY A 37 -4.46 -20.39 7.90
C GLY A 37 -3.59 -20.65 6.66
N ILE A 38 -4.04 -21.35 5.63
CA ILE A 38 -5.44 -21.68 5.29
C ILE A 38 -5.64 -23.20 5.19
N LYS A 39 -4.80 -23.91 4.42
CA LYS A 39 -4.98 -25.35 4.18
C LYS A 39 -3.71 -26.03 3.73
N THR A 40 -3.39 -27.14 4.37
CA THR A 40 -2.35 -28.10 4.00
C THR A 40 -2.90 -29.24 3.13
N GLY A 41 -2.06 -29.86 2.30
CA GLY A 41 -2.38 -31.06 1.56
C GLY A 41 -1.11 -31.83 1.22
N SER A 42 -1.23 -33.14 1.03
CA SER A 42 -0.12 -33.92 0.47
C SER A 42 -0.58 -35.25 -0.10
N MET A 43 -0.09 -35.60 -1.28
CA MET A 43 -0.19 -36.94 -1.86
C MET A 43 1.14 -37.32 -2.54
N PRO A 44 1.45 -38.62 -2.69
CA PRO A 44 2.68 -39.04 -3.40
C PRO A 44 2.82 -38.41 -4.80
N GLN A 45 1.72 -38.22 -5.52
CA GLN A 45 1.69 -37.66 -6.87
C GLN A 45 1.70 -36.13 -6.91
N SER A 46 1.38 -35.44 -5.81
CA SER A 46 1.28 -33.99 -5.74
C SER A 46 2.30 -33.33 -4.83
N GLY A 47 3.11 -34.10 -4.09
CA GLY A 47 4.02 -33.57 -3.09
C GLY A 47 3.27 -32.97 -1.89
N GLY A 48 3.90 -32.02 -1.20
CA GLY A 48 3.34 -31.21 -0.13
C GLY A 48 2.86 -29.88 -0.66
N ASP A 49 1.62 -29.54 -0.30
CA ASP A 49 0.91 -28.34 -0.72
C ASP A 49 0.50 -27.52 0.50
N PHE A 50 0.67 -26.21 0.44
CA PHE A 50 0.21 -25.29 1.46
C PHE A 50 -0.30 -23.98 0.86
N VAL A 51 -1.60 -23.73 1.05
CA VAL A 51 -2.21 -22.42 0.85
C VAL A 51 -2.22 -21.71 2.19
N PHE A 52 -1.59 -20.54 2.26
CA PHE A 52 -1.39 -19.83 3.52
C PHE A 52 -1.88 -18.39 3.50
N ALA A 53 -2.21 -17.91 4.69
CA ALA A 53 -2.46 -16.50 4.97
C ALA A 53 -1.58 -16.11 6.17
N SER A 54 -0.81 -15.04 6.04
CA SER A 54 0.08 -14.56 7.09
C SER A 54 -0.10 -13.05 7.31
N ASN A 55 -0.42 -12.68 8.56
CA ASN A 55 -0.52 -11.29 8.99
C ASN A 55 0.85 -10.78 9.42
N GLN A 56 1.29 -9.71 8.75
CA GLN A 56 2.56 -9.04 8.99
C GLN A 56 2.34 -7.58 9.40
N TYR A 57 3.29 -7.08 10.18
CA TYR A 57 3.29 -5.69 10.65
C TYR A 57 4.52 -4.99 10.09
N LEU A 58 4.30 -3.95 9.28
CA LEU A 58 5.33 -3.00 8.86
C LEU A 58 5.10 -1.70 9.60
N LYS A 59 5.78 -1.53 10.73
CA LYS A 59 5.53 -0.41 11.66
C LYS A 59 4.03 -0.39 12.04
N TRP A 60 3.32 0.68 11.68
CA TRP A 60 1.88 0.84 11.94
C TRP A 60 0.98 0.28 10.83
N LYS A 61 1.54 -0.31 9.77
CA LYS A 61 0.78 -0.82 8.63
C LYS A 61 0.67 -2.34 8.72
N HIS A 62 -0.56 -2.84 8.69
CA HIS A 62 -0.83 -4.27 8.58
C HIS A 62 -0.77 -4.71 7.13
N ILE A 63 -0.14 -5.86 6.87
CA ILE A 63 -0.04 -6.50 5.56
C ILE A 63 -0.52 -7.94 5.70
N LEU A 64 -1.42 -8.34 4.81
CA LEU A 64 -1.81 -9.73 4.66
C LEU A 64 -1.04 -10.31 3.47
N ILE A 65 -0.17 -11.28 3.74
CA ILE A 65 0.48 -12.09 2.71
C ILE A 65 -0.42 -13.30 2.46
N LEU A 66 -0.85 -13.48 1.21
CA LEU A 66 -1.55 -14.67 0.74
C LEU A 66 -0.64 -15.38 -0.26
N GLY A 67 -0.51 -16.69 -0.11
CA GLY A 67 0.32 -17.47 -1.02
C GLY A 67 -0.12 -18.92 -1.10
N ALA A 68 0.44 -19.60 -2.10
CA ALA A 68 0.32 -21.03 -2.27
C ALA A 68 1.72 -21.56 -2.63
N LEU A 69 2.18 -22.55 -1.88
CA LEU A 69 3.32 -23.38 -2.22
C LEU A 69 2.74 -24.74 -2.61
N LEU A 70 3.05 -25.21 -3.81
CA LEU A 70 2.50 -26.45 -4.35
C LEU A 70 3.65 -27.34 -4.83
N GLY A 71 3.51 -28.66 -4.64
CA GLY A 71 4.46 -29.61 -5.21
C GLY A 71 5.81 -29.69 -4.51
N GLU A 72 5.88 -29.46 -3.19
CA GLU A 72 7.14 -29.70 -2.47
C GLU A 72 7.38 -31.22 -2.37
N TYR A 73 8.49 -31.71 -2.89
CA TYR A 73 8.89 -33.12 -2.73
C TYR A 73 10.03 -33.22 -1.71
N GLY A 74 10.14 -34.38 -1.04
CA GLY A 74 11.15 -34.63 -0.02
C GLY A 74 10.83 -35.87 0.80
N GLU A 75 11.59 -36.09 1.87
CA GLU A 75 11.33 -37.16 2.83
C GLU A 75 10.00 -36.96 3.57
N ARG A 76 9.63 -35.70 3.82
CA ARG A 76 8.38 -35.33 4.49
C ARG A 76 7.72 -34.17 3.74
N PRO A 77 7.12 -34.44 2.55
CA PRO A 77 6.66 -33.43 1.62
C PRO A 77 5.86 -32.29 2.27
N LEU A 78 4.90 -32.62 3.15
CA LEU A 78 4.11 -31.61 3.83
C LEU A 78 4.91 -30.75 4.83
N MET A 79 5.82 -31.36 5.61
CA MET A 79 6.65 -30.62 6.56
C MET A 79 7.66 -29.73 5.84
N ASP A 80 8.17 -30.20 4.71
CA ASP A 80 9.05 -29.45 3.84
C ASP A 80 8.30 -28.24 3.24
N ALA A 81 7.06 -28.41 2.78
CA ALA A 81 6.21 -27.33 2.28
C ALA A 81 5.92 -26.25 3.34
N LEU A 82 5.65 -26.66 4.58
CA LEU A 82 5.46 -25.75 5.72
C LEU A 82 6.73 -24.94 6.01
N LYS A 83 7.89 -25.61 6.10
CA LYS A 83 9.19 -24.96 6.32
C LYS A 83 9.58 -24.01 5.18
N SER A 84 9.37 -24.42 3.93
CA SER A 84 9.63 -23.60 2.75
C SER A 84 8.70 -22.39 2.69
N THR A 85 7.44 -22.54 3.11
CA THR A 85 6.50 -21.42 3.25
C THR A 85 7.00 -20.37 4.23
N ILE A 86 7.51 -20.76 5.40
CA ILE A 86 8.11 -19.80 6.35
C ILE A 86 9.28 -19.03 5.70
N LYS A 87 10.14 -19.71 4.92
CA LYS A 87 11.23 -19.04 4.20
C LYS A 87 10.68 -18.01 3.19
N ILE A 88 9.65 -18.37 2.43
CA ILE A 88 9.00 -17.47 1.47
C ILE A 88 8.39 -16.27 2.18
N ILE A 89 7.65 -16.47 3.28
CA ILE A 89 7.09 -15.37 4.08
C ILE A 89 8.20 -14.42 4.53
N ASN A 90 9.31 -14.95 5.05
CA ASN A 90 10.44 -14.13 5.48
C ASN A 90 11.13 -13.38 4.32
N GLN A 91 11.28 -14.01 3.15
CA GLN A 91 11.78 -13.33 1.96
C GLN A 91 10.86 -12.18 1.54
N VAL A 92 9.54 -12.42 1.52
CA VAL A 92 8.56 -11.38 1.19
C VAL A 92 8.65 -10.23 2.20
N LYS A 93 8.64 -10.53 3.50
CA LYS A 93 8.79 -9.55 4.60
C LYS A 93 10.03 -8.66 4.44
N ASN A 94 11.15 -9.25 4.05
CA ASN A 94 12.42 -8.51 3.88
C ASN A 94 12.42 -7.59 2.65
N ASN A 95 11.56 -7.85 1.66
CA ASN A 95 11.48 -7.09 0.41
C ASN A 95 10.29 -6.12 0.35
N ILE A 96 9.43 -6.11 1.37
CA ILE A 96 8.34 -5.14 1.51
C ILE A 96 8.77 -4.04 2.48
N HIS A 97 8.56 -2.79 2.08
CA HIS A 97 8.93 -1.62 2.87
C HIS A 97 7.77 -0.66 3.00
N LEU A 98 7.71 0.07 4.13
CA LEU A 98 6.81 1.20 4.29
C LEU A 98 7.55 2.48 3.92
N SER A 99 7.28 3.00 2.73
CA SER A 99 7.99 4.13 2.13
C SER A 99 7.14 5.41 2.18
N GLN A 100 7.78 6.53 2.52
CA GLN A 100 7.17 7.85 2.48
C GLN A 100 7.31 8.44 1.06
N LEU A 101 6.23 8.47 0.29
CA LEU A 101 6.26 9.08 -1.05
C LEU A 101 6.18 10.61 -0.99
N PHE A 102 5.41 11.13 -0.03
CA PHE A 102 5.30 12.57 0.18
C PHE A 102 5.48 12.89 1.66
N LYS A 103 6.25 13.93 1.96
CA LYS A 103 6.32 14.57 3.29
C LYS A 103 5.39 15.77 3.31
N LYS A 104 4.73 16.06 4.43
CA LYS A 104 3.96 17.30 4.59
C LYS A 104 4.86 18.52 4.36
N ASP A 105 4.32 19.54 3.68
CA ASP A 105 5.03 20.78 3.33
C ASP A 105 6.26 20.56 2.43
N GLN A 106 6.36 19.39 1.77
CA GLN A 106 7.37 19.12 0.77
C GLN A 106 7.08 19.94 -0.49
N LYS A 107 8.09 20.67 -0.94
CA LYS A 107 8.06 21.38 -2.21
C LYS A 107 8.08 20.40 -3.38
N ILE A 108 7.10 20.53 -4.26
CA ILE A 108 6.87 19.62 -5.39
C ILE A 108 6.88 20.33 -6.75
N GLY A 109 6.94 21.66 -6.74
CA GLY A 109 6.94 22.46 -7.96
C GLY A 109 6.68 23.92 -7.64
N TYR A 110 6.25 24.66 -8.66
CA TYR A 110 5.92 26.07 -8.55
C TYR A 110 4.75 26.41 -9.46
N VAL A 111 4.03 27.47 -9.11
CA VAL A 111 3.08 28.14 -10.00
C VAL A 111 3.67 29.47 -10.44
N LYS A 112 3.57 29.77 -11.74
CA LYS A 112 3.98 31.04 -12.32
C LYS A 112 2.75 31.91 -12.55
N PHE A 113 2.84 33.17 -12.14
CA PHE A 113 1.93 34.23 -12.55
C PHE A 113 2.76 35.26 -13.31
N GLU A 114 2.24 35.84 -14.39
CA GLU A 114 3.03 36.73 -15.26
C GLU A 114 3.57 37.97 -14.53
N TRP A 115 2.88 38.41 -13.47
CA TRP A 115 3.24 39.59 -12.69
C TRP A 115 3.97 39.28 -11.37
N LEU A 116 4.22 38.00 -11.04
CA LEU A 116 4.89 37.62 -9.80
C LEU A 116 6.07 36.69 -10.07
N LYS A 117 7.01 36.65 -9.11
CA LYS A 117 8.01 35.59 -9.07
C LYS A 117 7.31 34.23 -8.86
N PRO A 118 7.84 33.12 -9.42
CA PRO A 118 7.28 31.78 -9.20
C PRO A 118 7.09 31.47 -7.72
N ILE A 119 5.90 30.97 -7.37
CA ILE A 119 5.55 30.66 -5.98
C ILE A 119 5.58 29.15 -5.78
N PRO A 120 6.27 28.63 -4.75
CA PRO A 120 6.34 27.19 -4.51
C PRO A 120 4.97 26.55 -4.28
N LEU A 121 4.82 25.34 -4.80
CA LEU A 121 3.73 24.42 -4.47
C LEU A 121 4.25 23.38 -3.50
N ILE A 122 3.49 23.15 -2.44
CA ILE A 122 3.83 22.23 -1.35
C ILE A 122 2.71 21.22 -1.10
N THR A 123 3.06 20.03 -0.65
CA THR A 123 2.09 18.98 -0.27
C THR A 123 1.31 19.31 1.00
N GLY A 124 0.05 18.92 1.05
CA GLY A 124 -0.90 19.09 2.16
C GLY A 124 -0.68 18.17 3.35
N SER A 125 -0.19 16.98 3.06
CA SER A 125 -0.09 15.89 4.02
C SER A 125 1.06 14.97 3.67
N SER A 126 1.61 14.28 4.67
CA SER A 126 2.49 13.14 4.40
C SER A 126 1.70 11.98 3.82
N PHE A 127 2.33 11.18 2.96
CA PHE A 127 1.77 9.96 2.43
C PHE A 127 2.79 8.84 2.48
N TYR A 128 2.41 7.74 3.13
CA TYR A 128 3.18 6.51 3.21
C TYR A 128 2.42 5.41 2.47
N THR A 129 3.15 4.59 1.74
CA THR A 129 2.63 3.41 1.05
C THR A 129 3.60 2.24 1.16
N ILE A 130 3.10 1.04 0.90
CA ILE A 130 3.91 -0.17 0.86
C ILE A 130 4.64 -0.22 -0.48
N THR A 131 5.94 -0.48 -0.49
CA THR A 131 6.74 -0.65 -1.71
C THR A 131 7.41 -2.00 -1.72
N TRP A 132 7.55 -2.60 -2.90
CA TRP A 132 8.29 -3.84 -3.13
C TRP A 132 8.86 -3.84 -4.56
N PRO A 133 9.85 -4.69 -4.87
CA PRO A 133 10.42 -4.77 -6.22
C PRO A 133 9.36 -4.95 -7.31
N GLY A 134 9.31 -4.03 -8.29
CA GLY A 134 8.37 -4.08 -9.41
C GLY A 134 7.03 -3.39 -9.18
N ILE A 135 6.79 -2.73 -8.03
CA ILE A 135 5.61 -1.88 -7.87
C ILE A 135 5.78 -0.56 -8.65
N ASN A 136 4.75 -0.19 -9.42
CA ASN A 136 4.69 1.09 -10.12
C ASN A 136 3.55 1.95 -9.59
N TYR A 137 3.80 3.26 -9.50
CA TYR A 137 2.84 4.27 -9.09
C TYR A 137 2.63 5.27 -10.22
N ASN A 138 1.37 5.52 -10.55
CA ASN A 138 1.01 6.63 -11.42
C ASN A 138 0.74 7.86 -10.56
N ILE A 139 1.20 9.01 -11.04
CA ILE A 139 1.07 10.30 -10.38
C ILE A 139 0.47 11.28 -11.37
N LYS A 140 -0.69 11.84 -11.02
CA LYS A 140 -1.38 12.85 -11.83
C LYS A 140 -1.65 14.08 -10.98
N PHE A 141 -1.38 15.27 -11.52
CA PHE A 141 -1.78 16.51 -10.87
C PHE A 141 -3.11 17.01 -11.44
N GLU A 142 -4.09 17.23 -10.56
CA GLU A 142 -5.39 17.80 -10.90
C GLU A 142 -5.49 19.21 -10.29
N LYS A 143 -5.61 20.22 -11.16
CA LYS A 143 -5.69 21.62 -10.76
C LYS A 143 -7.12 22.00 -10.40
N ASN A 144 -7.32 22.71 -9.29
CA ASN A 144 -8.59 23.35 -8.98
C ASN A 144 -8.77 24.64 -9.80
N PRO A 145 -10.01 25.13 -9.99
CA PRO A 145 -10.25 26.49 -10.46
C PRO A 145 -9.52 27.50 -9.57
N ILE A 146 -8.78 28.42 -10.19
CA ILE A 146 -8.02 29.46 -9.48
C ILE A 146 -8.82 30.76 -9.52
N MET A 147 -9.19 31.27 -8.35
CA MET A 147 -9.80 32.60 -8.19
C MET A 147 -8.87 33.51 -7.40
N LEU A 148 -8.63 34.72 -7.91
CA LEU A 148 -7.80 35.73 -7.24
C LEU A 148 -8.63 36.60 -6.29
N PRO A 149 -8.09 37.02 -5.13
CA PRO A 149 -6.75 36.71 -4.62
C PRO A 149 -6.66 35.30 -3.98
N ILE A 150 -5.47 34.70 -3.99
CA ILE A 150 -5.20 33.42 -3.33
C ILE A 150 -4.51 33.67 -2.00
N LYS A 151 -4.99 33.05 -0.92
CA LYS A 151 -4.33 33.13 0.39
C LYS A 151 -3.16 32.15 0.45
N LYS A 152 -2.14 32.46 1.25
CA LYS A 152 -1.05 31.52 1.55
C LYS A 152 -1.65 30.24 2.14
N GLY A 153 -1.22 29.09 1.64
CA GLY A 153 -1.67 27.77 2.09
C GLY A 153 -2.99 27.30 1.48
N SER A 154 -3.63 28.08 0.60
CA SER A 154 -4.82 27.62 -0.14
C SER A 154 -4.51 26.38 -0.97
N ILE A 155 -5.45 25.44 -1.01
CA ILE A 155 -5.36 24.25 -1.86
C ILE A 155 -5.66 24.67 -3.30
N ILE A 156 -4.70 24.43 -4.20
CA ILE A 156 -4.78 24.79 -5.63
C ILE A 156 -4.95 23.57 -6.53
N GLY A 157 -4.98 22.37 -5.95
CA GLY A 157 -5.16 21.11 -6.66
C GLY A 157 -4.82 19.92 -5.78
N TYR A 158 -4.76 18.76 -6.40
CA TYR A 158 -4.42 17.48 -5.77
C TYR A 158 -3.43 16.70 -6.64
N ILE A 159 -2.52 15.98 -5.99
CA ILE A 159 -1.78 14.89 -6.63
C ILE A 159 -2.56 13.60 -6.37
N ASP A 160 -3.00 12.97 -7.44
CA ASP A 160 -3.59 11.64 -7.41
C ASP A 160 -2.47 10.61 -7.61
N VAL A 161 -2.23 9.82 -6.57
CA VAL A 161 -1.30 8.68 -6.59
C VAL A 161 -2.12 7.41 -6.69
N TYR A 162 -1.91 6.62 -7.73
CA TYR A 162 -2.73 5.43 -7.95
C TYR A 162 -1.97 4.28 -8.60
N ASN A 163 -2.48 3.08 -8.35
CA ASN A 163 -2.12 1.85 -9.05
C ASN A 163 -3.37 0.96 -9.13
N LYS A 164 -3.21 -0.29 -9.58
CA LYS A 164 -4.34 -1.23 -9.69
C LYS A 164 -5.01 -1.58 -8.36
N PHE A 165 -4.40 -1.26 -7.22
CA PHE A 165 -4.88 -1.63 -5.89
C PHE A 165 -5.50 -0.46 -5.13
N PHE A 166 -5.10 0.78 -5.39
CA PHE A 166 -5.63 1.95 -4.70
C PHE A 166 -5.46 3.25 -5.49
N THR A 167 -6.24 4.25 -5.06
CA THR A 167 -6.08 5.66 -5.45
C THR A 167 -6.06 6.52 -4.18
N LYS A 168 -5.12 7.48 -4.10
CA LYS A 168 -5.00 8.43 -2.99
C LYS A 168 -4.80 9.85 -3.52
N LYS A 169 -5.64 10.78 -3.06
CA LYS A 169 -5.49 12.22 -3.32
C LYS A 169 -4.65 12.89 -2.22
N ILE A 170 -3.61 13.62 -2.62
CA ILE A 170 -2.75 14.42 -1.76
C ILE A 170 -2.98 15.89 -2.07
N PRO A 171 -3.46 16.72 -1.12
CA PRO A 171 -3.69 18.13 -1.39
C PRO A 171 -2.39 18.84 -1.79
N VAL A 172 -2.47 19.77 -2.74
CA VAL A 172 -1.37 20.66 -3.10
C VAL A 172 -1.75 22.08 -2.71
N ARG A 173 -0.89 22.71 -1.91
CA ARG A 173 -1.06 24.07 -1.42
C ARG A 173 -0.05 25.01 -2.05
N ILE A 174 -0.44 26.27 -2.20
CA ILE A 174 0.48 27.34 -2.57
C ILE A 174 1.21 27.88 -1.33
N ALA A 175 2.53 28.02 -1.39
CA ALA A 175 3.34 28.43 -0.23
C ALA A 175 3.30 29.94 0.07
N GLY A 176 2.79 30.75 -0.87
CA GLY A 176 2.68 32.21 -0.77
C GLY A 176 1.29 32.71 -1.13
N MET A 177 1.01 33.97 -0.79
CA MET A 177 -0.23 34.64 -1.22
C MET A 177 -0.10 35.15 -2.66
N VAL A 178 -1.23 35.28 -3.35
CA VAL A 178 -1.32 35.85 -4.71
C VAL A 178 -2.34 36.97 -4.70
N LYS A 179 -1.86 38.19 -4.91
CA LYS A 179 -2.72 39.36 -5.08
C LYS A 179 -3.19 39.46 -6.53
N LYS A 180 -4.31 40.17 -6.75
CA LYS A 180 -4.75 40.56 -8.10
C LYS A 180 -3.67 41.43 -8.76
N PRO A 181 -3.44 41.32 -10.08
CA PRO A 181 -2.50 42.18 -10.77
C PRO A 181 -3.01 43.63 -10.78
N THR A 182 -2.07 44.57 -10.69
CA THR A 182 -2.29 45.99 -10.92
C THR A 182 -2.51 46.28 -12.42
N LEU A 183 -3.00 47.48 -12.75
CA LEU A 183 -3.22 47.89 -14.14
C LEU A 183 -1.92 47.87 -14.97
N ILE A 184 -0.81 48.34 -14.40
CA ILE A 184 0.52 48.33 -15.04
C ILE A 184 0.99 46.89 -15.31
N GLU A 185 0.79 45.98 -14.36
CA GLU A 185 1.16 44.57 -14.51
C GLU A 185 0.32 43.86 -15.59
N ARG A 186 -0.98 44.19 -15.70
CA ARG A 186 -1.84 43.70 -16.78
C ARG A 186 -1.36 44.19 -18.15
N LEU A 187 -1.03 45.48 -18.27
CA LEU A 187 -0.51 46.07 -19.51
C LEU A 187 0.82 45.44 -19.93
N LYS A 188 1.77 45.25 -18.99
CA LYS A 188 3.05 44.59 -19.26
C LYS A 188 2.89 43.14 -19.73
N SER A 189 1.86 42.43 -19.27
CA SER A 189 1.57 41.06 -19.71
C SER A 189 1.05 40.98 -21.15
N ILE A 190 0.41 42.05 -21.66
CA ILE A 190 -0.12 42.11 -23.04
C ILE A 190 0.98 42.49 -24.03
N LEU A 191 1.91 43.36 -23.61
CA LEU A 191 2.99 43.89 -24.45
C LEU A 191 4.20 42.95 -24.58
N ARG A 192 4.22 41.81 -23.86
CA ARG A 192 5.16 40.71 -24.09
C ARG A 192 4.64 39.84 -25.23
N ILE A 193 4.79 40.34 -26.47
CA ILE A 193 4.78 39.56 -27.72
C ILE A 193 6.22 39.34 -28.12
#